data_AF-A0A522RNC5-F1
#
_entry.id   AF-A0A522RNC5-F1
#
_cell.length_a   1.000
_cell.length_b   1.000
_cell.length_c   1.000
_cell.angle_alpha   90.00
_cell.angle_beta   90.00
_cell.angle_gamma   90.00
#
_symmetry.space_group_name_H-M   'P 1'
#
loop_
_entity.id
_entity.type
_entity.pdbx_description
1 polymer ?
#
loop_
_entity_poly.entity_id
_entity_poly.type
_entity_poly.pdbx_seq_one_letter_code
_entity_poly.pdbx_strand_id
1 'polypeptide(L)'
;MSAFTIARIDLKRFAVRPFAWTLAGIALAMMAWQFLLGVSAFMHAQPTLPGPATGPGFVDAVVAPYLLNYIQLCLVIAPLITMQALAGERGAQRLGLLTASGASGTGIVFGKFAARLVFLWLLLILVATMPLVLAHATHPDWGQFGAALILTALCIAALCAIGIACSAFTREPALAATAALLIGEGLSLIDAGVRITGGDTGWLGYLALHTHLAPAMRGLLRSEDIVYFVLIIALALALAIRRVASERERG
;
A
#
# COMPACT_ATOMS: atom_id res chain seq x y z
N MET A 1 4.30 -2.72 -28.10
CA MET A 1 3.07 -2.38 -27.32
C MET A 1 3.39 -1.32 -26.26
N SER A 2 2.50 -0.37 -26.00
CA SER A 2 2.71 0.65 -24.96
C SER A 2 2.37 0.12 -23.56
N ALA A 3 2.98 0.71 -22.51
CA ALA A 3 2.73 0.35 -21.12
C ALA A 3 1.24 0.50 -20.73
N PHE A 4 0.58 1.52 -21.27
CA PHE A 4 -0.84 1.79 -21.01
C PHE A 4 -1.75 0.68 -21.56
N THR A 5 -1.46 0.15 -22.75
CA THR A 5 -2.22 -0.97 -23.32
C THR A 5 -2.10 -2.22 -22.45
N ILE A 6 -0.90 -2.51 -21.94
CA ILE A 6 -0.65 -3.63 -21.02
C ILE A 6 -1.44 -3.42 -19.73
N ALA A 7 -1.34 -2.23 -19.12
CA ALA A 7 -2.08 -1.89 -17.91
C ALA A 7 -3.59 -2.10 -18.06
N ARG A 8 -4.18 -1.63 -19.16
CA ARG A 8 -5.62 -1.75 -19.42
C ARG A 8 -6.05 -3.21 -19.59
N ILE A 9 -5.27 -4.03 -20.29
CA ILE A 9 -5.59 -5.45 -20.48
C ILE A 9 -5.50 -6.20 -19.15
N ASP A 10 -4.43 -5.98 -18.39
CA ASP A 10 -4.22 -6.65 -17.10
C ASP A 10 -5.24 -6.19 -16.06
N LEU A 11 -5.60 -4.91 -16.04
CA LEU A 11 -6.64 -4.39 -15.14
C LEU A 11 -7.99 -5.05 -15.45
N LYS A 12 -8.38 -5.17 -16.72
CA LYS A 12 -9.61 -5.88 -17.10
C LYS A 12 -9.58 -7.35 -16.71
N ARG A 13 -8.45 -8.04 -16.94
CA ARG A 13 -8.29 -9.44 -16.54
C ARG A 13 -8.34 -9.61 -15.03
N PHE A 14 -7.74 -8.69 -14.28
CA PHE A 14 -7.72 -8.71 -12.83
C PHE A 14 -9.10 -8.41 -12.24
N ALA A 15 -9.82 -7.43 -12.80
CA ALA A 15 -11.17 -7.06 -12.40
C ALA A 15 -12.21 -8.17 -12.62
N VAL A 16 -11.95 -9.18 -13.45
CA VAL A 16 -12.85 -10.33 -13.63
C VAL A 16 -12.48 -11.49 -12.70
N ARG A 17 -11.35 -11.43 -11.97
CA ARG A 17 -10.94 -12.50 -11.07
C ARG A 17 -11.69 -12.43 -9.74
N PRO A 18 -12.42 -13.49 -9.35
CA PRO A 18 -13.24 -13.47 -8.12
C PRO A 18 -12.39 -13.27 -6.87
N PHE A 19 -11.18 -13.85 -6.85
CA PHE A 19 -10.25 -13.76 -5.71
C PHE A 19 -9.95 -12.32 -5.26
N ALA A 20 -9.79 -11.39 -6.22
CA ALA A 20 -9.49 -9.99 -5.91
C ALA A 20 -10.66 -9.32 -5.19
N TRP A 21 -11.89 -9.58 -5.65
CA TRP A 21 -13.10 -9.01 -5.08
C TRP A 21 -13.49 -9.66 -3.75
N THR A 22 -13.27 -10.96 -3.58
CA THR A 22 -13.47 -11.62 -2.28
C THR A 22 -12.50 -11.07 -1.24
N LEU A 23 -11.22 -10.89 -1.61
CA LEU A 23 -10.22 -10.30 -0.72
C LEU A 23 -10.58 -8.84 -0.38
N ALA A 24 -11.00 -8.05 -1.38
CA ALA A 24 -11.47 -6.70 -1.18
C ALA A 24 -12.69 -6.62 -0.25
N GLY A 25 -13.69 -7.48 -0.45
CA GLY A 25 -14.88 -7.53 0.39
C GLY A 25 -14.55 -7.85 1.85
N ILE A 26 -13.69 -8.85 2.09
CA ILE A 26 -13.22 -9.21 3.43
C ILE A 26 -12.45 -8.04 4.06
N ALA A 27 -11.54 -7.42 3.30
CA ALA A 27 -10.76 -6.28 3.77
C ALA A 27 -11.66 -5.09 4.15
N LEU A 28 -12.64 -4.76 3.31
CA LEU A 28 -13.58 -3.68 3.56
C LEU A 28 -14.50 -3.99 4.75
N ALA A 29 -14.95 -5.24 4.92
CA ALA A 29 -15.74 -5.63 6.08
C ALA A 29 -14.92 -5.50 7.39
N MET A 30 -13.66 -5.93 7.37
CA MET A 30 -12.74 -5.78 8.50
C MET A 30 -12.49 -4.31 8.83
N MET A 31 -12.27 -3.47 7.82
CA MET A 31 -12.11 -2.02 7.99
C MET A 31 -13.40 -1.36 8.49
N ALA A 32 -14.57 -1.73 7.96
CA ALA A 32 -15.85 -1.23 8.47
C ALA A 32 -16.02 -1.53 9.96
N TRP A 33 -15.71 -2.77 10.36
CA TRP A 33 -15.78 -3.17 11.76
C TRP A 33 -14.82 -2.36 12.64
N GLN A 34 -13.56 -2.21 12.23
CA GLN A 34 -12.58 -1.41 12.97
C GLN A 34 -12.97 0.07 13.05
N PHE A 35 -13.54 0.62 11.99
CA PHE A 35 -14.04 1.99 11.99
C PHE A 35 -15.18 2.17 12.99
N LEU A 36 -16.16 1.25 13.03
CA LEU A 36 -17.25 1.27 14.01
C LEU A 36 -16.73 1.18 15.45
N LEU A 37 -15.72 0.33 15.70
CA LEU A 37 -15.07 0.25 17.01
C LEU A 37 -14.36 1.57 17.37
N GLY A 38 -13.67 2.20 16.41
CA GLY A 38 -13.00 3.48 16.61
C GLY A 38 -13.99 4.61 16.91
N VAL A 39 -15.10 4.69 16.16
CA VAL A 39 -16.17 5.66 16.41
C VAL A 39 -16.83 5.42 17.76
N SER A 40 -17.12 4.17 18.11
CA SER A 40 -17.66 3.81 19.42
C SER A 40 -16.72 4.27 20.54
N ALA A 41 -15.43 3.96 20.45
CA ALA A 41 -14.43 4.39 21.43
C ALA A 41 -14.36 5.93 21.55
N PHE A 42 -14.40 6.64 20.42
CA PHE A 42 -14.43 8.10 20.41
C PHE A 42 -15.67 8.68 21.11
N MET A 43 -16.85 8.11 20.87
CA MET A 43 -18.09 8.54 21.53
C MET A 43 -18.06 8.31 23.05
N HIS A 44 -17.47 7.21 23.52
CA HIS A 44 -17.33 6.92 24.96
C HIS A 44 -16.27 7.80 25.64
N ALA A 45 -15.28 8.29 24.88
CA ALA A 45 -14.22 9.16 25.38
C ALA A 45 -14.63 10.65 25.48
N GLN A 46 -15.72 11.06 24.83
CA GLN A 46 -16.20 12.43 24.89
C GLN A 46 -16.82 12.75 26.26
N PRO A 47 -16.46 13.89 26.89
CA PRO A 47 -17.08 14.30 28.15
C PRO A 47 -18.59 14.53 27.96
N THR A 48 -19.41 13.88 28.79
CA THR A 48 -20.86 14.07 28.82
C THR A 48 -21.28 15.42 29.43
N LEU A 49 -20.33 16.16 30.01
CA LEU A 49 -20.55 17.45 30.66
C LEU A 49 -20.22 18.60 29.69
N PRO A 50 -21.01 19.69 29.67
CA PRO A 50 -20.69 20.87 28.87
C PRO A 50 -19.39 21.52 29.37
N GLY A 51 -18.38 21.53 28.53
CA GLY A 51 -17.08 22.15 28.75
C GLY A 51 -16.29 22.26 27.45
N PRO A 52 -15.17 22.99 27.41
CA PRO A 52 -14.30 23.02 26.24
C PRO A 52 -13.88 21.58 25.92
N ALA A 53 -13.97 21.18 24.65
CA ALA A 53 -13.51 19.86 24.20
C ALA A 53 -11.99 19.77 24.38
N THR A 54 -11.53 19.22 25.51
CA THR A 54 -10.10 19.06 25.84
C THR A 54 -9.50 17.74 25.33
N GLY A 55 -10.16 17.08 24.38
CA GLY A 55 -9.73 15.80 23.80
C GLY A 55 -9.19 15.92 22.36
N PRO A 56 -8.42 14.91 21.88
CA PRO A 56 -7.97 14.85 20.49
C PRO A 56 -9.15 14.88 19.51
N GLY A 57 -8.96 15.53 18.36
CA GLY A 57 -9.99 15.65 17.33
C GLY A 57 -10.36 14.30 16.71
N PHE A 58 -11.46 14.26 15.96
CA PHE A 58 -11.90 13.03 15.28
C PHE A 58 -10.83 12.42 14.36
N VAL A 59 -10.05 13.27 13.67
CA VAL A 59 -9.00 12.81 12.76
C VAL A 59 -7.87 12.12 13.53
N ASP A 60 -7.43 12.69 14.65
CA ASP A 60 -6.42 12.08 15.52
C ASP A 60 -6.91 10.81 16.21
N ALA A 61 -8.12 10.83 16.74
CA ALA A 61 -8.64 9.76 17.59
C ALA A 61 -9.16 8.56 16.79
N VAL A 62 -9.68 8.78 15.58
CA VAL A 62 -10.32 7.73 14.77
C VAL A 62 -9.60 7.52 13.45
N VAL A 63 -9.38 8.57 12.67
CA VAL A 63 -8.89 8.41 11.28
C VAL A 63 -7.43 7.97 11.23
N ALA A 64 -6.55 8.59 12.01
CA ALA A 64 -5.13 8.24 12.07
C ALA A 64 -4.91 6.74 12.43
N PRO A 65 -5.44 6.21 13.55
CA PRO A 65 -5.28 4.79 13.86
C PRO A 65 -5.98 3.89 12.83
N TYR A 66 -7.10 4.33 12.26
CA TYR A 66 -7.81 3.60 11.21
C TYR A 66 -6.97 3.43 9.93
N LEU A 67 -6.32 4.49 9.44
CA LEU A 67 -5.45 4.42 8.27
C LEU A 67 -4.17 3.62 8.53
N LEU A 68 -3.62 3.69 9.75
CA LEU A 68 -2.48 2.87 10.16
C LEU A 68 -2.82 1.38 10.16
N ASN A 69 -4.00 1.01 10.69
CA ASN A 69 -4.49 -0.38 10.61
C ASN A 69 -4.72 -0.83 9.16
N TYR A 70 -5.20 0.07 8.29
CA TYR A 70 -5.34 -0.22 6.87
C TYR A 70 -3.99 -0.49 6.20
N ILE A 71 -2.95 0.29 6.53
CA ILE A 71 -1.58 0.05 6.03
C ILE A 71 -1.08 -1.33 6.48
N GLN A 72 -1.32 -1.72 7.73
CA GLN A 72 -0.94 -3.04 8.23
C GLN A 72 -1.69 -4.16 7.49
N LEU A 73 -2.97 -3.96 7.17
CA LEU A 73 -3.71 -4.90 6.34
C LEU A 73 -3.15 -4.95 4.89
N CYS A 74 -2.73 -3.80 4.36
CA CYS A 74 -2.08 -3.71 3.05
C CYS A 74 -0.73 -4.43 2.97
N LEU A 75 -0.02 -4.63 4.07
CA LEU A 75 1.19 -5.47 4.11
C LEU A 75 0.91 -6.91 3.66
N VAL A 76 -0.30 -7.41 3.92
CA VAL A 76 -0.74 -8.75 3.48
C VAL A 76 -1.42 -8.70 2.11
N ILE A 77 -2.30 -7.70 1.89
CA ILE A 77 -3.08 -7.61 0.65
C ILE A 77 -2.18 -7.32 -0.56
N ALA A 78 -1.21 -6.42 -0.43
CA ALA A 78 -0.36 -6.03 -1.56
C ALA A 78 0.42 -7.24 -2.14
N PRO A 79 1.12 -8.06 -1.33
CA PRO A 79 1.74 -9.30 -1.80
C PRO A 79 0.78 -10.25 -2.50
N LEU A 80 -0.41 -10.50 -1.92
CA LEU A 80 -1.40 -11.41 -2.50
C LEU A 80 -1.91 -10.93 -3.86
N ILE A 81 -2.04 -9.62 -4.03
CA ILE A 81 -2.44 -9.04 -5.30
C ILE A 81 -1.27 -9.12 -6.29
N THR A 82 -0.07 -8.71 -5.92
CA THR A 82 1.07 -8.61 -6.85
C THR A 82 1.72 -9.96 -7.18
N MET A 83 1.52 -11.00 -6.37
CA MET A 83 2.27 -12.26 -6.49
C MET A 83 2.19 -12.90 -7.88
N GLN A 84 1.02 -12.84 -8.53
CA GLN A 84 0.80 -13.45 -9.85
C GLN A 84 1.20 -12.53 -11.02
N ALA A 85 1.64 -11.29 -10.76
CA ALA A 85 1.83 -10.29 -11.81
C ALA A 85 2.89 -10.71 -12.84
N LEU A 86 4.06 -11.15 -12.37
CA LEU A 86 5.17 -11.63 -13.21
C LEU A 86 5.39 -13.14 -13.04
N ALA A 87 5.42 -13.64 -11.79
CA ALA A 87 5.62 -15.06 -11.50
C ALA A 87 4.55 -15.94 -12.17
N GLY A 88 3.28 -15.55 -12.09
CA GLY A 88 2.17 -16.31 -12.69
C GLY A 88 2.23 -16.36 -14.22
N GLU A 89 2.67 -15.27 -14.87
CA GLU A 89 2.85 -15.26 -16.32
C GLU A 89 4.09 -16.03 -16.78
N ARG A 90 5.13 -16.04 -15.94
CA ARG A 90 6.33 -16.83 -16.17
C ARG A 90 6.03 -18.33 -16.07
N GLY A 91 5.30 -18.75 -15.04
CA GLY A 91 4.83 -20.13 -14.90
C GLY A 91 3.97 -20.57 -16.08
N ALA A 92 3.08 -19.70 -16.57
CA ALA A 92 2.20 -19.97 -17.71
C ALA A 92 2.85 -19.77 -19.10
N GLN A 93 4.17 -19.53 -19.18
CA GLN A 93 4.90 -19.22 -20.43
C GLN A 93 4.38 -18.01 -21.23
N ARG A 94 3.49 -17.19 -20.64
CA ARG A 94 2.93 -15.99 -21.28
C ARG A 94 3.91 -14.84 -21.32
N LEU A 95 4.87 -14.82 -20.39
CA LEU A 95 5.91 -13.78 -20.36
C LEU A 95 6.81 -13.84 -21.60
N GLY A 96 7.06 -15.04 -22.14
CA GLY A 96 7.77 -15.23 -23.42
C GLY A 96 6.99 -14.67 -24.61
N LEU A 97 5.68 -14.89 -24.65
CA LEU A 97 4.82 -14.34 -25.72
C LEU A 97 4.74 -12.80 -25.66
N LEU A 98 4.71 -12.22 -24.46
CA LEU A 98 4.69 -10.78 -24.26
C LEU A 98 6.00 -10.13 -24.72
N THR A 99 7.14 -10.75 -24.41
CA THR A 99 8.45 -10.26 -24.85
C THR A 99 8.64 -10.46 -26.36
N ALA A 100 8.17 -11.57 -26.92
CA ALA A 100 8.15 -11.82 -28.36
C ALA A 100 7.27 -10.84 -29.15
N SER A 101 6.20 -10.30 -28.54
CA SER A 101 5.36 -9.26 -29.16
C SER A 101 6.01 -7.87 -29.22
N GLY A 102 7.30 -7.75 -28.86
CA GLY A 102 8.06 -6.50 -28.92
C GLY A 102 7.71 -5.51 -27.81
N ALA A 103 7.13 -5.96 -26.70
CA ALA A 103 6.94 -5.12 -25.52
C ALA A 103 8.28 -4.91 -24.80
N SER A 104 8.57 -3.65 -24.40
CA SER A 104 9.76 -3.35 -23.60
C SER A 104 9.59 -3.87 -22.16
N GLY A 105 10.68 -4.32 -21.53
CA GLY A 105 10.66 -4.78 -20.13
C GLY A 105 10.13 -3.70 -19.18
N THR A 106 10.53 -2.44 -19.41
CA THR A 106 9.99 -1.26 -18.73
C THR A 106 8.48 -1.13 -18.89
N GLY A 107 7.96 -1.27 -20.11
CA GLY A 107 6.52 -1.18 -20.37
C GLY A 107 5.72 -2.29 -19.70
N ILE A 108 6.26 -3.51 -19.63
CA ILE A 108 5.64 -4.65 -18.94
C ILE A 108 5.55 -4.37 -17.43
N VAL A 109 6.65 -3.98 -16.81
CA VAL A 109 6.71 -3.73 -15.35
C VAL A 109 5.81 -2.57 -14.95
N PHE A 110 5.92 -1.41 -15.62
CA PHE A 110 5.07 -0.25 -15.33
C PHE A 110 3.59 -0.53 -15.58
N GLY A 111 3.27 -1.27 -16.66
CA GLY A 111 1.89 -1.65 -16.95
C GLY A 111 1.28 -2.51 -15.85
N LYS A 112 2.03 -3.50 -15.35
CA LYS A 112 1.61 -4.38 -14.26
C LYS A 112 1.50 -3.65 -12.93
N PHE A 113 2.48 -2.81 -12.61
CA PHE A 113 2.45 -1.96 -11.43
C PHE A 113 1.23 -1.06 -11.41
N ALA A 114 0.97 -0.32 -12.50
CA ALA A 114 -0.17 0.59 -12.61
C ALA A 114 -1.51 -0.15 -12.45
N ALA A 115 -1.67 -1.33 -13.08
CA ALA A 115 -2.89 -2.12 -12.96
C ALA A 115 -3.17 -2.55 -11.50
N ARG A 116 -2.14 -2.95 -10.74
CA ARG A 116 -2.31 -3.36 -9.34
C ARG A 116 -2.46 -2.17 -8.40
N LEU A 117 -1.75 -1.08 -8.69
CA LEU A 117 -1.83 0.15 -7.94
C LEU A 117 -3.23 0.78 -8.01
N VAL A 118 -3.83 0.86 -9.20
CA VAL A 118 -5.19 1.39 -9.37
C VAL A 118 -6.20 0.64 -8.53
N PHE A 119 -6.09 -0.70 -8.47
CA PHE A 119 -6.98 -1.49 -7.62
C PHE A 119 -6.76 -1.25 -6.13
N LEU A 120 -5.50 -1.19 -5.68
CA LEU A 120 -5.18 -0.91 -4.29
C LEU A 120 -5.64 0.51 -3.87
N TRP A 121 -5.47 1.50 -4.74
CA TRP A 121 -5.98 2.86 -4.51
C TRP A 121 -7.50 2.94 -4.54
N LEU A 122 -8.17 2.14 -5.37
CA LEU A 122 -9.62 2.01 -5.31
C LEU A 122 -10.06 1.53 -3.91
N LEU A 123 -9.38 0.52 -3.35
CA LEU A 123 -9.65 0.09 -1.97
C LEU A 123 -9.39 1.20 -0.95
N LEU A 124 -8.29 1.96 -1.08
CA LEU A 124 -8.02 3.10 -0.21
C LEU A 124 -9.14 4.15 -0.28
N ILE A 125 -9.65 4.46 -1.47
CA ILE A 125 -10.75 5.40 -1.64
C ILE A 125 -12.01 4.87 -0.91
N LEU A 126 -12.34 3.60 -1.05
CA LEU A 126 -13.49 2.98 -0.36
C LEU A 126 -13.31 2.93 1.17
N VAL A 127 -12.07 2.83 1.65
CA VAL A 127 -11.74 2.94 3.08
C VAL A 127 -11.87 4.39 3.54
N ALA A 128 -11.40 5.34 2.75
CA ALA A 128 -11.47 6.77 3.04
C ALA A 128 -12.90 7.34 3.01
N THR A 129 -13.84 6.73 2.28
CA THR A 129 -15.24 7.17 2.30
C THR A 129 -15.92 6.96 3.65
N MET A 130 -15.50 5.98 4.45
CA MET A 130 -16.10 5.72 5.77
C MET A 130 -15.98 6.91 6.73
N PRO A 131 -14.78 7.48 7.00
CA PRO A 131 -14.66 8.68 7.82
C PRO A 131 -15.27 9.92 7.16
N LEU A 132 -15.32 9.99 5.83
CA LEU A 132 -15.96 11.11 5.11
C LEU A 132 -17.47 11.18 5.36
N VAL A 133 -18.15 10.06 5.59
CA VAL A 133 -19.59 10.05 5.93
C VAL A 133 -19.84 10.83 7.23
N LEU A 134 -18.92 10.78 8.19
CA LEU A 134 -19.03 11.48 9.47
C LEU A 134 -18.50 12.93 9.42
N ALA A 135 -17.91 13.36 8.31
CA ALA A 135 -17.25 14.67 8.21
C ALA A 135 -18.18 15.86 8.54
N HIS A 136 -19.48 15.74 8.24
CA HIS A 136 -20.47 16.77 8.55
C HIS A 136 -20.76 16.90 10.05
N ALA A 137 -20.55 15.83 10.83
CA ALA A 137 -20.81 15.79 12.26
C ALA A 137 -19.56 16.12 13.11
N THR A 138 -18.36 15.93 12.56
CA THR A 138 -17.11 15.95 13.34
C THR A 138 -16.16 17.10 12.99
N HIS A 139 -16.48 17.92 11.98
CA HIS A 139 -15.65 19.03 11.50
C HIS A 139 -14.15 18.65 11.38
N PRO A 140 -13.82 17.65 10.53
CA PRO A 140 -12.46 17.14 10.43
C PRO A 140 -11.49 18.20 9.90
N ASP A 141 -10.25 18.17 10.40
CA ASP A 141 -9.15 18.89 9.78
C ASP A 141 -8.83 18.26 8.41
N TRP A 142 -9.23 18.96 7.34
CA TRP A 142 -9.03 18.52 5.96
C TRP A 142 -7.56 18.48 5.55
N GLY A 143 -6.72 19.33 6.14
CA GLY A 143 -5.28 19.32 5.90
C GLY A 143 -4.65 18.06 6.47
N GLN A 144 -5.02 17.71 7.70
CA GLN A 144 -4.59 16.47 8.33
C GLN A 144 -5.09 15.23 7.60
N PHE A 145 -6.36 15.20 7.24
CA PHE A 145 -6.96 14.10 6.49
C PHE A 145 -6.29 13.89 5.13
N GLY A 146 -6.07 14.97 4.38
CA GLY A 146 -5.40 14.94 3.08
C GLY A 146 -3.96 14.47 3.18
N ALA A 147 -3.20 14.98 4.16
CA ALA A 147 -1.83 14.56 4.42
C ALA A 147 -1.73 13.05 4.71
N ALA A 148 -2.59 12.56 5.60
CA ALA A 148 -2.64 11.15 5.95
C ALA A 148 -2.98 10.27 4.74
N LEU A 149 -3.95 10.66 3.91
CA LEU A 149 -4.32 9.92 2.70
C LEU A 149 -3.22 9.89 1.64
N ILE A 150 -2.56 11.03 1.38
CA ILE A 150 -1.50 11.12 0.37
C ILE A 150 -0.36 10.17 0.74
N LEU A 151 0.10 10.21 1.98
CA LEU A 151 1.23 9.39 2.38
C LEU A 151 0.85 7.91 2.51
N THR A 152 -0.40 7.61 2.89
CA THR A 152 -0.95 6.24 2.84
C THR A 152 -0.96 5.70 1.40
N ALA A 153 -1.42 6.51 0.44
CA ALA A 153 -1.43 6.13 -0.98
C ALA A 153 -0.03 5.84 -1.51
N LEU A 154 0.97 6.63 -1.07
CA LEU A 154 2.37 6.46 -1.46
C LEU A 154 3.01 5.23 -0.80
N CYS A 155 2.69 4.96 0.46
CA CYS A 155 3.06 3.73 1.16
C CYS A 155 2.51 2.48 0.44
N ILE A 156 1.23 2.49 0.06
CA ILE A 156 0.61 1.40 -0.71
C ILE A 156 1.31 1.21 -2.07
N ALA A 157 1.70 2.31 -2.72
CA ALA A 157 2.47 2.26 -3.95
C ALA A 157 3.84 1.60 -3.74
N ALA A 158 4.54 1.90 -2.64
CA ALA A 158 5.80 1.26 -2.28
C ALA A 158 5.64 -0.25 -2.03
N LEU A 159 4.62 -0.67 -1.27
CA LEU A 159 4.32 -2.09 -1.04
C LEU A 159 3.97 -2.82 -2.34
N CYS A 160 3.21 -2.18 -3.23
CA CYS A 160 2.91 -2.71 -4.56
C CYS A 160 4.19 -2.89 -5.39
N ALA A 161 5.08 -1.89 -5.39
CA ALA A 161 6.34 -1.95 -6.13
C ALA A 161 7.25 -3.08 -5.61
N ILE A 162 7.37 -3.24 -4.29
CA ILE A 162 8.09 -4.35 -3.64
C ILE A 162 7.50 -5.69 -4.06
N GLY A 163 6.17 -5.81 -4.06
CA GLY A 163 5.45 -7.00 -4.50
C GLY A 163 5.71 -7.37 -5.97
N ILE A 164 5.74 -6.37 -6.86
CA ILE A 164 6.09 -6.57 -8.27
C ILE A 164 7.55 -7.00 -8.41
N ALA A 165 8.48 -6.37 -7.67
CA ALA A 165 9.89 -6.75 -7.66
C ALA A 165 10.07 -8.21 -7.24
N CYS A 166 9.47 -8.64 -6.12
CA CYS A 166 9.55 -10.02 -5.66
C CYS A 166 8.98 -11.01 -6.69
N SER A 167 7.85 -10.69 -7.32
CA SER A 167 7.26 -11.49 -8.39
C SER A 167 8.17 -11.59 -9.64
N ALA A 168 9.05 -10.62 -9.87
CA ALA A 168 10.03 -10.67 -10.96
C ALA A 168 11.12 -11.73 -10.74
N PHE A 169 11.51 -12.00 -9.49
CA PHE A 169 12.63 -12.88 -9.15
C PHE A 169 12.26 -14.37 -9.02
N THR A 170 10.97 -14.70 -8.97
CA THR A 170 10.50 -16.08 -8.80
C THR A 170 9.55 -16.52 -9.91
N ARG A 171 9.42 -17.83 -10.09
CA ARG A 171 8.40 -18.48 -10.92
C ARG A 171 7.18 -18.90 -10.10
N GLU A 172 7.35 -19.09 -8.80
CA GLU A 172 6.32 -19.52 -7.87
C GLU A 172 5.60 -18.33 -7.22
N PRO A 173 4.30 -18.10 -7.48
CA PRO A 173 3.56 -16.98 -6.90
C PRO A 173 3.55 -17.00 -5.36
N ALA A 174 3.45 -18.18 -4.74
CA ALA A 174 3.48 -18.29 -3.28
C ALA A 174 4.79 -17.73 -2.70
N LEU A 175 5.93 -18.09 -3.29
CA LEU A 175 7.23 -17.56 -2.87
C LEU A 175 7.34 -16.05 -3.10
N ALA A 176 6.75 -15.52 -4.17
CA ALA A 176 6.72 -14.09 -4.44
C ALA A 176 5.96 -13.33 -3.34
N ALA A 177 4.80 -13.87 -2.94
CA ALA A 177 3.97 -13.29 -1.89
C ALA A 177 4.71 -13.30 -0.56
N THR A 178 5.29 -14.44 -0.18
CA THR A 178 6.04 -14.58 1.07
C THR A 178 7.22 -13.63 1.13
N ALA A 179 8.00 -13.51 0.06
CA ALA A 179 9.14 -12.60 0.01
C ALA A 179 8.71 -11.12 0.15
N ALA A 180 7.65 -10.72 -0.56
CA ALA A 180 7.14 -9.35 -0.46
C ALA A 180 6.57 -9.03 0.93
N LEU A 181 5.85 -9.99 1.52
CA LEU A 181 5.33 -9.87 2.88
C LEU A 181 6.47 -9.73 3.89
N LEU A 182 7.48 -10.60 3.84
CA LEU A 182 8.63 -10.56 4.75
C LEU A 182 9.42 -9.25 4.63
N ILE A 183 9.58 -8.71 3.42
CA ILE A 183 10.25 -7.42 3.22
C ILE A 183 9.41 -6.28 3.79
N GLY A 184 8.10 -6.25 3.51
CA GLY A 184 7.20 -5.21 4.03
C GLY A 184 7.06 -5.25 5.56
N GLU A 185 6.88 -6.43 6.13
CA GLU A 185 6.85 -6.65 7.57
C GLU A 185 8.21 -6.36 8.21
N GLY A 186 9.32 -6.73 7.56
CA GLY A 186 10.67 -6.41 8.01
C GLY A 186 10.88 -4.90 8.16
N LEU A 187 10.47 -4.11 7.17
CA LEU A 187 10.51 -2.64 7.22
C LEU A 187 9.59 -2.07 8.31
N SER A 188 8.51 -2.76 8.65
CA SER A 188 7.58 -2.35 9.71
C SER A 188 8.09 -2.74 11.10
N LEU A 189 8.78 -3.88 11.23
CA LEU A 189 9.34 -4.38 12.49
C LEU A 189 10.52 -3.53 12.99
N ILE A 190 11.25 -2.90 12.08
CA ILE A 190 12.32 -1.94 12.43
C ILE A 190 11.73 -0.84 13.33
N ASP A 191 10.52 -0.34 13.04
CA ASP A 191 9.84 0.65 13.88
C ASP A 191 9.59 0.14 15.31
N ALA A 192 9.09 -1.09 15.44
CA ALA A 192 8.86 -1.70 16.75
C ALA A 192 10.16 -1.83 17.55
N GLY A 193 11.27 -2.18 16.89
CA GLY A 193 12.61 -2.18 17.48
C GLY A 193 13.03 -0.80 17.98
N VAL A 194 12.85 0.25 17.16
CA VAL A 194 13.19 1.64 17.53
C VAL A 194 12.45 2.10 18.77
N ARG A 195 11.15 1.79 18.88
CA ARG A 195 10.33 2.16 20.03
C ARG A 195 10.75 1.46 21.32
N ILE A 196 11.22 0.21 21.22
CA ILE A 196 11.68 -0.58 22.38
C ILE A 196 13.06 -0.08 22.86
N THR A 197 13.94 0.35 21.96
CA THR A 197 15.32 0.77 22.31
C THR A 197 15.43 2.24 22.74
N GLY A 198 14.33 2.97 22.90
CA GLY A 198 14.35 4.34 23.45
C GLY A 198 14.69 5.43 22.43
N GLY A 199 14.49 5.19 21.12
CA GLY A 199 14.44 6.25 20.12
C GLY A 199 15.72 6.54 19.32
N ASP A 200 16.87 5.99 19.71
CA ASP A 200 18.12 6.20 18.97
C ASP A 200 18.60 4.91 18.28
N THR A 201 18.10 4.67 17.07
CA THR A 201 18.60 3.58 16.20
C THR A 201 19.44 4.13 15.05
N GLY A 202 19.78 5.42 15.08
CA GLY A 202 20.50 6.10 14.01
C GLY A 202 19.87 5.88 12.64
N TRP A 203 20.64 5.32 11.71
CA TRP A 203 20.23 5.11 10.32
C TRP A 203 19.15 4.02 10.13
N LEU A 204 18.94 3.10 11.09
CA LEU A 204 17.90 2.07 10.95
C LEU A 204 16.49 2.66 11.06
N GLY A 205 16.29 3.68 11.90
CA GLY A 205 15.00 4.37 12.02
C GLY A 205 14.53 5.01 10.70
N TYR A 206 15.45 5.41 9.82
CA TYR A 206 15.14 5.92 8.49
C TYR A 206 14.62 4.84 7.52
N LEU A 207 14.76 3.56 7.84
CA LEU A 207 14.20 2.47 7.05
C LEU A 207 12.80 2.06 7.54
N ALA A 208 12.35 2.59 8.67
CA ALA A 208 11.08 2.22 9.27
C ALA A 208 9.91 2.88 8.53
N LEU A 209 9.01 2.05 8.01
CA LEU A 209 7.84 2.49 7.25
C LEU A 209 6.93 3.43 8.07
N HIS A 210 6.71 3.07 9.34
CA HIS A 210 5.80 3.79 10.24
C HIS A 210 6.35 5.14 10.71
N THR A 211 7.68 5.25 10.88
CA THR A 211 8.36 6.49 11.27
C THR A 211 8.08 7.61 10.26
N HIS A 212 8.07 7.29 8.97
CA HIS A 212 7.73 8.24 7.91
C HIS A 212 6.23 8.54 7.82
N LEU A 213 5.36 7.63 8.26
CA LEU A 213 3.90 7.82 8.24
C LEU A 213 3.38 8.70 9.38
N ALA A 214 4.00 8.63 10.56
CA ALA A 214 3.54 9.30 11.77
C ALA A 214 3.40 10.84 11.68
N PRO A 215 4.28 11.59 10.98
CA PRO A 215 4.08 13.02 10.76
C PRO A 215 2.84 13.34 9.94
N ALA A 216 2.59 12.58 8.86
CA ALA A 216 1.42 12.80 8.00
C ALA A 216 0.10 12.48 8.71
N MET A 217 0.10 11.51 9.63
CA MET A 217 -1.06 11.24 10.48
C MET A 217 -1.43 12.43 11.38
N ARG A 218 -0.47 13.33 11.66
CA ARG A 218 -0.67 14.59 12.40
C ARG A 218 -0.79 15.81 11.48
N GLY A 219 -0.91 15.60 10.18
CA GLY A 219 -1.09 16.66 9.19
C GLY A 219 0.18 17.33 8.69
N LEU A 220 1.35 16.80 9.07
CA LEU A 220 2.64 17.30 8.62
C LEU A 220 3.14 16.47 7.45
N LEU A 221 2.99 17.01 6.23
CA LEU A 221 3.61 16.47 5.03
C LEU A 221 5.05 16.97 4.92
N ARG A 222 6.02 16.10 5.22
CA ARG A 222 7.44 16.42 5.07
C ARG A 222 7.94 15.89 3.73
N SER A 223 8.79 16.67 3.06
CA SER A 223 9.36 16.26 1.76
C SER A 223 10.22 15.00 1.86
N GLU A 224 10.88 14.81 3.00
CA GLU A 224 11.68 13.61 3.29
C GLU A 224 10.86 12.33 3.26
N ASP A 225 9.63 12.34 3.80
CA ASP A 225 8.75 11.17 3.83
C ASP A 225 8.27 10.81 2.41
N ILE A 226 7.95 11.82 1.60
CA ILE A 226 7.57 11.63 0.20
C ILE A 226 8.74 11.05 -0.60
N VAL A 227 9.93 11.64 -0.47
CA VAL A 227 11.13 11.20 -1.17
C VAL A 227 11.49 9.77 -0.77
N TYR A 228 11.37 9.42 0.51
CA TYR A 228 11.59 8.06 1.01
C TYR A 228 10.75 7.02 0.25
N PHE A 229 9.43 7.19 0.20
CA PHE A 229 8.58 6.23 -0.50
C PHE A 229 8.81 6.24 -2.02
N VAL A 230 9.06 7.39 -2.62
CA VAL A 230 9.39 7.48 -4.06
C VAL A 230 10.68 6.72 -4.37
N LEU A 231 11.70 6.79 -3.51
CA LEU A 231 12.93 6.04 -3.66
C LEU A 231 12.70 4.53 -3.56
N ILE A 232 11.88 4.06 -2.62
CA ILE A 232 11.52 2.65 -2.51
C ILE A 232 10.79 2.17 -3.77
N ILE A 233 9.83 2.94 -4.26
CA ILE A 233 9.09 2.62 -5.50
C ILE A 233 10.07 2.53 -6.68
N ALA A 234 10.92 3.54 -6.85
CA ALA A 234 11.88 3.60 -7.96
C ALA A 234 12.88 2.43 -7.91
N LEU A 235 13.44 2.13 -6.74
CA LEU A 235 14.38 1.03 -6.54
C LEU A 235 13.75 -0.32 -6.84
N ALA A 236 12.56 -0.59 -6.28
CA ALA A 236 11.87 -1.86 -6.47
C ALA A 236 11.48 -2.07 -7.95
N LEU A 237 10.96 -1.03 -8.62
CA LEU A 237 10.63 -1.12 -10.05
C LEU A 237 11.89 -1.26 -10.91
N ALA A 238 12.98 -0.57 -10.60
CA ALA A 238 14.25 -0.71 -11.31
C ALA A 238 14.80 -2.14 -11.21
N LEU A 239 14.73 -2.78 -10.04
CA LEU A 239 15.10 -4.19 -9.85
C LEU A 239 14.23 -5.12 -10.69
N ALA A 240 12.91 -4.90 -10.72
CA ALA A 240 11.98 -5.67 -11.54
C ALA A 240 12.30 -5.54 -13.03
N ILE A 241 12.56 -4.31 -13.51
CA ILE A 241 12.89 -4.02 -14.92
C ILE A 241 14.19 -4.71 -15.31
N ARG A 242 15.25 -4.56 -14.50
CA ARG A 242 16.54 -5.22 -14.75
C ARG A 242 16.39 -6.73 -14.82
N ARG A 243 15.58 -7.32 -13.94
CA ARG A 243 15.33 -8.76 -13.95
C ARG A 243 14.63 -9.21 -15.23
N VAL A 244 13.57 -8.53 -15.63
CA VAL A 244 12.83 -8.84 -16.87
C VAL A 244 13.70 -8.64 -18.11
N ALA A 245 14.55 -7.60 -18.14
CA ALA A 245 15.50 -7.37 -19.24
C ALA A 245 16.52 -8.50 -19.36
N SER A 246 17.10 -8.96 -18.24
CA SER A 246 18.09 -10.05 -18.23
C SER A 246 17.53 -11.39 -18.72
N GLU A 247 16.23 -11.64 -18.55
CA GLU A 247 15.58 -12.85 -19.05
C GLU A 247 15.39 -12.82 -20.57
N ARG A 248 15.22 -11.63 -21.15
CA ARG A 248 15.10 -11.43 -22.60
C ARG A 248 16.44 -11.65 -23.32
N GLU A 249 17.56 -11.34 -22.69
CA GLU A 249 18.89 -11.50 -23.30
C GLU A 249 19.35 -12.97 -23.35
N ARG A 250 18.71 -13.86 -22.56
CA ARG A 250 19.10 -15.27 -22.42
C ARG A 250 18.25 -16.24 -23.23
N GLY A 251 17.13 -15.78 -23.81
CA GLY A 251 16.21 -16.57 -24.62
C GLY A 251 16.16 -16.05 -26.05
#